data_AF-A0A1I1GYX0-F1
#
_entry.id   AF-A0A1I1GYX0-F1
#
_cell.length_a   1.000
_cell.length_b   1.000
_cell.length_c   1.000
_cell.angle_alpha   90.00
_cell.angle_beta   90.00
_cell.angle_gamma   90.00
#
_symmetry.space_group_name_H-M   'P 1'
#
loop_
_entity.id
_entity.type
_entity.pdbx_description
1 polymer ?
#
loop_
_entity_poly.entity_id
_entity_poly.type
_entity_poly.pdbx_seq_one_letter_code
_entity_poly.pdbx_strand_id
1 'polypeptide(L)' 'MMIGYARVSSIDQNEARQIEEFKKLGTEKNFIDKQSGKNCDRPQLKEMLQYVR' A
#
# COMPACT_ATOMS: atom_id res chain seq x y z
N MET A 1 -12.16 -10.91 3.13
CA MET A 1 -11.65 -9.57 3.45
C MET A 1 -10.79 -9.10 2.29
N MET A 2 -11.08 -7.94 1.71
CA MET A 2 -10.31 -7.41 0.58
C MET A 2 -9.32 -6.36 1.07
N ILE A 3 -8.05 -6.49 0.70
CA ILE A 3 -6.98 -5.59 1.15
C ILE A 3 -6.25 -4.95 -0.03
N GLY A 4 -5.93 -3.67 0.11
CA GLY A 4 -5.17 -2.89 -0.86
C GLY A 4 -3.73 -2.69 -0.40
N TYR A 5 -2.78 -2.83 -1.32
CA TYR A 5 -1.38 -2.47 -1.09
C TYR A 5 -0.89 -1.52 -2.18
N ALA A 6 -0.41 -0.35 -1.76
CA ALA A 6 0.21 0.65 -2.63
C ALA A 6 1.64 0.94 -2.19
N ARG A 7 2.48 1.31 -3.14
CA ARG A 7 3.84 1.78 -2.89
C ARG A 7 4.15 2.99 -3.77
N VAL A 8 4.62 4.05 -3.14
CA VAL A 8 5.14 5.23 -3.81
C VAL A 8 6.64 5.37 -3.51
N SER A 9 7.41 5.75 -4.54
CA SER A 9 8.87 5.87 -4.46
C SER A 9 9.35 7.12 -3.72
N SER A 10 8.50 8.15 -3.65
CA SER A 10 8.80 9.42 -2.97
C SER A 10 7.56 9.92 -2.25
N ILE A 11 7.78 10.73 -1.20
CA ILE A 11 6.70 11.35 -0.40
C ILE A 11 5.85 12.29 -1.26
N ASP A 12 6.46 12.87 -2.29
CA ASP A 12 5.86 13.81 -3.24
C ASP A 12 5.01 13.11 -4.31
N GLN A 13 5.12 11.79 -4.46
CA GLN A 13 4.29 11.06 -5.41
C GLN A 13 2.86 10.94 -4.88
N ASN A 14 1.91 11.32 -5.73
CA ASN A 14 0.50 11.33 -5.38
C ASN A 14 -0.07 9.90 -5.26
N GLU A 15 -0.24 9.45 -4.02
CA GLU A 15 -0.86 8.17 -3.66
C GLU A 15 -2.39 8.19 -3.78
N ALA A 16 -3.02 9.36 -3.91
CA ALA A 16 -4.48 9.50 -3.87
C ALA A 16 -5.17 8.69 -4.96
N ARG A 17 -4.58 8.62 -6.16
CA ARG A 17 -5.14 7.84 -7.27
C ARG A 17 -5.18 6.34 -6.95
N GLN A 18 -4.19 5.80 -6.23
CA GLN A 18 -4.20 4.39 -5.82
C GLN A 18 -5.24 4.15 -4.72
N ILE A 19 -5.39 5.09 -3.78
CA ILE A 19 -6.40 5.02 -2.71
C ILE A 19 -7.82 5.08 -3.29
N GLU A 20 -8.06 5.91 -4.31
CA GLU A 20 -9.37 5.96 -4.99
C GLU A 20 -9.72 4.63 -5.66
N GLU A 21 -8.74 3.99 -6.31
CA GLU A 21 -8.95 2.66 -6.90
C GLU A 21 -9.24 1.61 -5.81
N PHE A 22 -8.56 1.67 -4.66
CA PHE A 22 -8.87 0.80 -3.52
C PHE A 22 -10.30 0.99 -3.01
N LYS A 23 -10.76 2.24 -2.89
CA LYS A 23 -12.16 2.54 -2.54
C LYS A 23 -13.15 1.98 -3.56
N LYS A 24 -12.87 2.11 -4.85
CA LYS A 24 -13.73 1.54 -5.92
C LYS A 24 -13.77 0.02 -5.87
N LEU A 25 -12.65 -0.61 -5.56
CA LEU A 25 -12.55 -2.06 -5.42
C LEU A 25 -13.26 -2.56 -4.15
N GLY A 26 -13.49 -1.70 -3.14
CA GLY A 26 -14.12 -2.10 -1.89
C GLY A 26 -13.15 -2.77 -0.91
N THR A 27 -11.88 -2.33 -0.92
CA THR A 27 -10.88 -2.78 0.08
C THR A 27 -11.27 -2.33 1.48
N GLU A 28 -11.25 -3.26 2.44
CA GLU A 28 -11.51 -2.99 3.86
C GLU A 28 -10.29 -2.42 4.59
N LYS A 29 -9.08 -2.78 4.16
CA LYS A 29 -7.83 -2.29 4.75
C LYS A 29 -6.78 -1.99 3.69
N ASN A 30 -6.12 -0.85 3.82
CA ASN A 30 -5.14 -0.35 2.86
C ASN A 30 -3.79 -0.14 3.52
N PHE A 31 -2.74 -0.63 2.88
CA PHE A 31 -1.35 -0.55 3.32
C PHE A 31 -0.56 0.26 2.28
N ILE A 32 0.18 1.29 2.72
CA ILE A 32 0.85 2.24 1.82
C ILE A 32 2.30 2.43 2.23
N ASP A 33 3.24 1.95 1.41
CA ASP A 33 4.67 2.18 1.61
C ASP A 33 5.15 3.44 0.87
N LYS A 34 5.78 4.36 1.61
CA LYS A 34 6.50 5.51 1.06
C LYS A 34 8.01 5.23 1.08
N GLN A 35 8.46 4.43 0.12
CA GLN A 35 9.87 4.04 0.06
C GLN A 35 10.32 3.82 -1.39
N SER A 36 11.53 4.30 -1.68
CA SER A 36 12.21 4.00 -2.95
C SER A 36 12.29 2.49 -3.16
N GLY A 37 12.01 2.04 -4.38
CA GLY A 37 12.09 0.62 -4.76
C GLY A 37 13.49 0.02 -4.67
N LYS A 38 14.51 0.84 -4.33
CA LYS A 38 15.89 0.42 -4.14
C LYS A 38 16.09 -0.44 -2.90
N ASN A 39 15.29 -0.23 -1.84
CA ASN A 39 15.36 -1.02 -0.62
C ASN A 39 14.11 -1.92 -0.50
N CYS A 40 14.32 -3.19 -0.13
CA CYS A 40 13.25 -4.16 0.11
C CYS A 40 12.65 -4.07 1.51
N ASP A 41 13.10 -3.13 2.35
CA ASP A 41 12.48 -2.87 3.65
C ASP A 41 11.17 -2.12 3.47
N ARG A 42 10.10 -2.91 3.37
CA ARG A 42 8.71 -2.48 3.16
C ARG A 42 7.90 -2.86 4.39
N PRO A 43 7.86 -1.99 5.43
CA PRO A 43 7.17 -2.30 6.68
C PRO A 43 5.67 -2.56 6.46
N GLN A 44 5.02 -1.79 5.58
CA GLN A 44 3.58 -1.96 5.32
C GLN A 44 3.30 -3.23 4.53
N LEU A 45 4.20 -3.66 3.64
CA LEU A 45 4.11 -4.97 3.00
C LEU A 45 4.24 -6.11 4.02
N LYS A 46 5.19 -6.02 4.98
CA LYS A 46 5.37 -7.03 6.03
C LYS A 46 4.12 -7.12 6.91
N GLU A 47 3.56 -5.99 7.32
CA GLU A 47 2.33 -5.93 8.11
C GLU A 47 1.13 -6.48 7.34
N MET A 48 1.01 -6.13 6.04
CA MET A 48 -0.01 -6.69 5.16
C MET A 48 0.10 -8.22 5.11
N LEU A 49 1.30 -8.76 4.85
CA LEU A 49 1.53 -10.20 4.79
C LEU A 49 1.22 -10.93 6.11
N GLN A 50 1.44 -10.28 7.25
CA GLN A 50 1.02 -10.80 8.56
C GLN A 50 -0.48 -10.75 8.74
N TYR A 51 -1.16 -9.73 8.21
CA TYR A 51 -2.60 -9.55 8.31
C TYR A 51 -3.42 -10.54 7.46
N VAL A 52 -2.93 -10.93 6.28
CA VAL A 52 -3.60 -11.95 5.43
C VAL A 52 -3.34 -13.39 5.86
N ARG A 53 -2.42 -13.61 6.80
CA ARG A 53 -1.99 -14.95 7.21
C ARG A 53 -2.89 -15.49 8.31
#